data_AF-A0A8T5Z6S4-F1
#
_entry.id   AF-A0A8T5Z6S4-F1
#
_cell.length_a   1.000
_cell.length_b   1.000
_cell.length_c   1.000
_cell.angle_alpha   90.00
_cell.angle_beta   90.00
_cell.angle_gamma   90.00
#
_symmetry.space_group_name_H-M   'P 1'
#
loop_
_entity.id
_entity.type
_entity.pdbx_description
1 polymer ?
#
loop_
_entity_poly.entity_id
_entity_poly.type
_entity_poly.pdbx_seq_one_letter_code
_entity_poly.pdbx_strand_id
1 'polypeptide(L)'
;FPFFSPFLGWLGVFLTGSDTSSNALFGSLQSTTAQQINVSDTLLVAANTSGGVTGKMISPQSIAVACAATGMVGRESELFRYTVKHSLIFASVIGIITLLQAYVFTGMLVS
;
A
#
# COMPACT_ATOMS: atom_id res chain seq x y z
N PHE A 1 -6.00 -4.97 13.15
CA PHE A 1 -4.97 -5.18 12.09
C PHE A 1 -5.41 -4.72 10.69
N PRO A 2 -6.66 -4.87 10.21
CA PRO A 2 -7.04 -4.54 8.83
C PRO A 2 -6.66 -3.12 8.37
N PHE A 3 -6.73 -2.13 9.25
CA PHE A 3 -6.26 -0.76 8.98
C PHE A 3 -4.77 -0.66 8.63
N PHE A 4 -3.91 -1.46 9.27
CA PHE A 4 -2.46 -1.45 9.08
C PHE A 4 -2.00 -2.33 7.91
N SER A 5 -2.88 -3.21 7.41
CA SER A 5 -2.60 -4.08 6.26
C SER A 5 -2.11 -3.30 5.02
N PRO A 6 -2.78 -2.22 4.56
CA PRO A 6 -2.29 -1.44 3.42
C PRO A 6 -0.97 -0.71 3.70
N PHE A 7 -0.64 -0.39 4.96
CA PHE A 7 0.65 0.23 5.30
C PHE A 7 1.82 -0.74 5.15
N LEU A 8 1.61 -2.04 5.39
CA LEU A 8 2.60 -3.08 5.09
C LEU A 8 2.88 -3.16 3.58
N GLY A 9 1.82 -3.15 2.77
CA GLY A 9 1.95 -3.12 1.31
C GLY A 9 2.62 -1.86 0.79
N TRP A 10 2.26 -0.70 1.37
CA TRP A 10 2.89 0.60 1.11
C TRP A 10 4.39 0.57 1.39
N LEU A 11 4.82 0.05 2.55
CA LEU A 11 6.23 -0.11 2.89
C LEU A 11 6.94 -1.06 1.92
N GLY A 12 6.31 -2.19 1.59
CA GLY A 12 6.89 -3.16 0.67
C GLY A 12 7.13 -2.60 -0.72
N VAL A 13 6.17 -1.85 -1.29
CA VAL A 13 6.34 -1.22 -2.61
C VAL A 13 7.26 0.00 -2.55
N PHE A 14 7.26 0.75 -1.45
CA PHE A 14 8.22 1.84 -1.27
C PHE A 14 9.68 1.32 -1.33
N LEU A 15 9.95 0.20 -0.66
CA LEU A 15 11.28 -0.43 -0.62
C LEU A 15 11.63 -1.15 -1.93
N THR A 16 10.68 -1.88 -2.52
CA THR A 16 10.94 -2.72 -3.70
C THR A 16 10.72 -2.03 -5.04
N GLY A 17 9.95 -0.94 -5.07
CA GLY A 17 9.48 -0.28 -6.29
C GLY A 17 8.43 -1.06 -7.09
N SER A 18 8.00 -2.24 -6.61
CA SER A 18 7.17 -3.18 -7.39
C SER A 18 6.06 -3.81 -6.55
N ASP A 19 4.83 -3.70 -7.02
CA ASP A 19 3.65 -4.30 -6.42
C ASP A 19 3.74 -5.84 -6.37
N THR A 20 4.30 -6.46 -7.42
CA THR A 20 4.50 -7.92 -7.47
C THR A 20 5.51 -8.38 -6.43
N SER A 21 6.64 -7.66 -6.29
CA SER A 21 7.68 -7.99 -5.32
C SER A 21 7.18 -7.78 -3.89
N SER A 22 6.47 -6.69 -3.62
CA SER A 22 5.83 -6.44 -2.32
C SER A 22 4.80 -7.52 -1.97
N ASN A 23 3.98 -7.94 -2.93
CA ASN A 23 3.00 -8.99 -2.69
C ASN A 23 3.65 -10.36 -2.49
N ALA A 24 4.78 -10.65 -3.12
CA ALA A 24 5.57 -11.85 -2.83
C ALA A 24 6.21 -11.82 -1.43
N LEU A 25 6.64 -10.64 -0.95
CA LEU A 25 7.25 -10.47 0.37
C LEU A 25 6.22 -10.52 1.51
N PHE A 26 5.10 -9.83 1.36
CA PHE A 26 4.14 -9.63 2.45
C PHE A 26 2.78 -10.31 2.21
N GLY A 27 2.45 -10.74 0.99
CA GLY A 27 1.14 -11.36 0.69
C GLY A 27 0.89 -12.63 1.50
N SER A 28 1.89 -13.51 1.64
CA SER A 28 1.78 -14.70 2.50
C SER A 28 1.58 -14.32 3.97
N LEU A 29 2.28 -13.29 4.47
CA LEU A 29 2.10 -12.79 5.83
C LEU A 29 0.69 -12.24 6.05
N GLN A 30 0.13 -11.55 5.06
CA GLN A 30 -1.22 -11.00 5.10
C GLN A 30 -2.27 -12.11 5.11
N SER A 31 -2.13 -13.15 4.28
CA SER A 31 -3.00 -14.33 4.30
C SER A 31 -2.89 -15.09 5.63
N THR A 32 -1.69 -15.37 6.14
CA THR A 32 -1.54 -16.00 7.46
C THR A 32 -2.14 -15.14 8.58
N THR A 33 -1.94 -13.82 8.55
CA THR A 33 -2.53 -12.94 9.56
C THR A 33 -4.05 -12.93 9.46
N ALA A 34 -4.61 -12.91 8.25
CA ALA A 34 -6.05 -12.96 8.00
C ALA A 34 -6.70 -14.19 8.65
N GLN A 35 -6.08 -15.37 8.49
CA GLN A 35 -6.50 -16.61 9.14
C GLN A 35 -6.45 -16.50 10.68
N GLN A 36 -5.38 -15.91 11.23
CA GLN A 36 -5.24 -15.73 12.69
C GLN A 36 -6.28 -14.77 13.28
N ILE A 37 -6.64 -13.71 12.55
CA ILE A 37 -7.63 -12.72 13.01
C ILE A 37 -9.04 -12.97 12.46
N ASN A 38 -9.27 -14.15 11.88
CA ASN A 38 -10.56 -14.65 11.38
C ASN A 38 -11.27 -13.68 10.41
N VAL A 39 -10.51 -13.13 9.46
CA VAL A 39 -11.01 -12.28 8.37
C VAL A 39 -10.54 -12.83 7.02
N SER A 40 -11.17 -12.38 5.93
CA SER A 40 -10.88 -12.87 4.59
C SER A 40 -9.42 -12.61 4.17
N ASP A 41 -8.72 -13.67 3.78
CA ASP A 41 -7.39 -13.61 3.16
C ASP A 41 -7.38 -12.69 1.94
N THR A 42 -8.41 -12.77 1.10
CA THR A 42 -8.56 -11.93 -0.09
C THR A 42 -8.63 -10.45 0.27
N LEU A 43 -9.31 -10.09 1.37
CA LEU A 43 -9.38 -8.69 1.81
C LEU A 43 -8.00 -8.16 2.20
N LEU A 44 -7.25 -8.90 3.01
CA LEU A 44 -5.93 -8.45 3.48
C LEU A 44 -4.88 -8.46 2.38
N VAL A 45 -4.91 -9.45 1.48
CA VAL A 45 -4.04 -9.46 0.29
C VAL A 45 -4.41 -8.32 -0.67
N ALA A 46 -5.70 -8.06 -0.90
CA ALA A 46 -6.14 -6.94 -1.73
C ALA A 46 -5.77 -5.58 -1.11
N ALA A 47 -5.89 -5.44 0.22
CA ALA A 47 -5.47 -4.26 0.94
C ALA A 47 -3.96 -4.04 0.83
N ASN A 48 -3.16 -5.11 0.90
CA ASN A 48 -1.72 -5.08 0.68
C ASN A 48 -1.38 -4.55 -0.73
N THR A 49 -2.03 -5.07 -1.77
CA THR A 49 -1.85 -4.56 -3.14
C THR A 49 -2.28 -3.10 -3.28
N SER A 50 -3.44 -2.73 -2.71
CA SER A 50 -3.99 -1.38 -2.79
C SER A 50 -3.07 -0.35 -2.10
N GLY A 51 -2.58 -0.69 -0.91
CA GLY A 51 -1.57 0.11 -0.21
C GLY A 51 -0.24 0.18 -0.98
N GLY A 52 0.15 -0.91 -1.64
CA GLY A 52 1.32 -0.97 -2.52
C GLY A 52 1.30 0.10 -3.62
N VAL A 53 0.19 0.25 -4.33
CA VAL A 53 0.04 1.28 -5.38
C VAL A 53 0.30 2.68 -4.82
N THR A 54 -0.18 2.96 -3.61
CA THR A 54 0.08 4.25 -2.97
C THR A 54 1.54 4.44 -2.57
N GLY A 55 2.24 3.37 -2.18
CA GLY A 55 3.67 3.37 -1.88
C GLY A 55 4.54 3.54 -3.13
N LYS A 56 4.06 3.09 -4.29
CA LYS A 56 4.78 3.26 -5.56
C LYS A 56 5.07 4.71 -5.88
N MET A 57 4.12 5.61 -5.59
CA MET A 57 4.25 7.06 -5.83
C MET A 57 5.48 7.69 -5.17
N ILE A 58 5.98 7.09 -4.08
CA ILE A 58 7.12 7.60 -3.32
C ILE A 58 8.37 6.73 -3.48
N SER A 59 8.29 5.66 -4.27
CA SER A 59 9.44 4.79 -4.55
C SER A 59 10.56 5.60 -5.21
N PRO A 60 11.84 5.34 -4.88
CA PRO A 60 12.98 6.05 -5.49
C PRO A 60 12.93 6.03 -7.02
N GLN A 61 12.51 4.90 -7.61
CA GLN A 61 12.32 4.77 -9.06
C GLN A 61 11.27 5.73 -9.61
N SER A 62 10.09 5.83 -8.98
CA SER A 62 9.02 6.72 -9.45
C SER A 62 9.39 8.19 -9.25
N ILE A 63 10.07 8.53 -8.14
CA ILE A 63 10.56 9.88 -7.87
C ILE A 63 11.63 10.29 -8.90
N ALA A 64 12.58 9.43 -9.22
CA ALA A 64 13.61 9.70 -10.22
C ALA A 64 13.00 9.97 -11.61
N VAL A 65 12.03 9.14 -12.03
CA VAL A 65 11.30 9.33 -13.30
C VAL A 65 10.50 10.64 -13.28
N ALA A 66 9.79 10.94 -12.20
CA ALA A 66 9.03 12.17 -12.08
C ALA A 66 9.92 13.42 -12.05
N CYS A 67 11.10 13.38 -11.42
CA CYS A 67 12.07 14.48 -11.45
C CYS A 67 12.64 14.69 -12.85
N ALA A 68 12.95 13.61 -13.57
CA ALA A 68 13.39 13.70 -14.97
C ALA A 68 12.30 14.30 -15.88
N ALA A 69 11.04 13.90 -15.70
CA ALA A 69 9.91 14.40 -16.48
C ALA A 69 9.55 15.86 -16.17
N THR A 70 9.73 16.31 -14.92
CA THR A 70 9.40 17.68 -14.47
C THR A 70 10.57 18.65 -14.57
N GLY A 71 11.75 18.21 -15.00
CA GLY A 71 12.97 19.03 -15.06
C GLY A 71 13.53 19.40 -13.69
N MET A 72 13.09 18.73 -12.62
CA MET A 72 13.53 18.96 -11.23
C MET A 72 14.72 18.07 -10.84
N VAL A 73 15.63 17.80 -11.78
CA VAL A 73 16.81 16.97 -11.54
C VAL A 73 17.65 17.59 -10.42
N GLY A 74 17.97 16.81 -9.39
CA GLY A 74 18.67 17.28 -8.18
C GLY A 74 17.77 17.84 -7.07
N ARG A 75 16.44 17.92 -7.27
CA ARG A 75 15.44 18.30 -6.25
C ARG A 75 14.54 17.14 -5.82
N GLU A 76 15.04 15.91 -5.92
CA GLU A 76 14.30 14.67 -5.61
C GLU A 76 13.73 14.67 -4.18
N SER A 77 14.46 15.24 -3.21
CA SER A 77 14.00 15.33 -1.82
C SER A 77 12.77 16.22 -1.65
N GLU A 78 12.64 17.29 -2.46
CA GLU A 78 11.50 18.20 -2.39
C GLU A 78 10.26 17.54 -2.98
N LEU A 79 10.41 16.88 -4.14
CA LEU A 79 9.35 16.10 -4.74
C LEU A 79 8.89 14.98 -3.80
N PHE A 80 9.83 14.20 -3.26
CA PHE A 80 9.55 13.13 -2.29
C PHE A 80 8.76 13.66 -1.09
N ARG A 81 9.19 14.76 -0.48
CA ARG A 81 8.52 15.32 0.71
C ARG A 81 7.10 15.82 0.40
N TYR A 82 6.84 16.22 -0.85
CA TYR A 82 5.51 16.57 -1.33
C TYR A 82 4.64 15.32 -1.58
N THR A 83 5.14 14.31 -2.30
CA THR A 83 4.39 13.08 -2.60
C THR A 83 4.19 12.20 -1.38
N VAL A 84 5.09 12.19 -0.39
CA VAL A 84 4.95 11.35 0.82
C VAL A 84 3.70 11.72 1.61
N LYS A 85 3.36 13.01 1.68
CA LYS A 85 2.14 13.47 2.35
C LYS A 85 0.89 12.96 1.65
N HIS A 86 0.84 13.10 0.32
CA HIS A 86 -0.28 12.62 -0.49
C HIS A 86 -0.43 11.10 -0.39
N SER A 87 0.69 10.39 -0.53
CA SER A 87 0.76 8.94 -0.45
C SER A 87 0.26 8.41 0.91
N LEU A 88 0.67 9.02 2.03
CA LEU A 88 0.19 8.66 3.37
C LEU A 88 -1.31 8.93 3.57
N ILE A 89 -1.84 10.01 3.00
CA ILE A 89 -3.29 10.29 3.04
C ILE A 89 -4.04 9.17 2.30
N PHE A 90 -3.61 8.81 1.09
CA PHE A 90 -4.23 7.73 0.34
C PHE A 90 -4.11 6.38 1.04
N ALA A 91 -2.94 6.04 1.59
CA ALA A 91 -2.75 4.80 2.36
C ALA A 91 -3.68 4.74 3.59
N SER A 92 -3.87 5.87 4.28
CA SER A 92 -4.80 5.98 5.41
C SER A 92 -6.25 5.81 4.99
N VAL A 93 -6.65 6.40 3.85
CA VAL A 93 -8.00 6.22 3.28
C VAL A 93 -8.25 4.75 2.93
N ILE A 94 -7.29 4.08 2.30
CA ILE A 94 -7.38 2.64 2.00
C ILE A 94 -7.48 1.84 3.30
N GLY A 95 -6.68 2.18 4.33
CA GLY A 95 -6.77 1.56 5.66
C GLY A 95 -8.16 1.68 6.29
N ILE A 96 -8.81 2.85 6.18
CA ILE A 96 -10.17 3.07 6.66
C ILE A 96 -11.16 2.20 5.86
N ILE A 97 -11.03 2.17 4.53
CA ILE A 97 -11.89 1.36 3.66
C ILE A 97 -11.75 -0.13 3.99
N THR A 98 -10.52 -0.64 4.11
CA THR A 98 -10.24 -2.03 4.49
C THR A 98 -10.83 -2.37 5.86
N LEU A 99 -10.75 -1.45 6.83
CA LEU A 99 -11.35 -1.63 8.14
C LEU A 99 -12.89 -1.68 8.07
N LEU A 100 -13.50 -0.79 7.29
CA LEU A 100 -14.96 -0.82 7.06
C LEU A 100 -15.39 -2.12 6.36
N GLN A 101 -14.62 -2.60 5.38
CA GLN A 101 -14.92 -3.88 4.71
C GLN A 101 -14.74 -5.09 5.65
N ALA A 102 -13.78 -5.04 6.57
CA ALA A 102 -13.54 -6.12 7.52
C ALA A 102 -14.62 -6.23 8.61
N TYR A 103 -15.18 -5.11 9.08
CA TYR A 103 -16.09 -5.11 10.25
C TYR A 103 -17.54 -4.71 9.94
N VAL A 104 -17.80 -3.94 8.88
CA VAL A 104 -19.14 -3.40 8.55
C VAL A 104 -19.75 -4.10 7.34
N PHE A 105 -18.94 -4.40 6.31
CA PHE A 105 -19.39 -5.05 5.06
C PHE A 105 -18.86 -6.48 4.91
N THR A 106 -18.90 -7.27 5.99
CA THR A 106 -18.51 -8.68 5.97
C THR A 106 -19.29 -9.52 4.95
N GLY A 107 -20.50 -9.08 4.56
CA GLY A 107 -21.33 -9.73 3.52
C GLY A 107 -20.94 -9.44 2.07
N MET A 108 -20.00 -8.53 1.78
CA MET A 108 -19.45 -8.33 0.42
C MET A 108 -18.24 -9.23 0.14
N LEU A 109 -17.65 -9.82 1.18
CA LEU A 109 -16.56 -10.78 1.06
C LEU A 109 -17.20 -12.13 0.81
N VAL A 110 -17.21 -12.53 -0.47
CA VAL A 110 -17.70 -13.84 -0.91
C VAL A 110 -17.07 -14.92 -0.04
N SER A 111 -17.94 -15.73 0.59
CA SER A 111 -17.60 -16.93 1.37
C SER A 111 -16.87 -17.97 0.55
#